data_AF-A0A7J0CL25-F1
#
_entry.id   AF-A0A7J0CL25-F1
#
_cell.length_a   1.000
_cell.length_b   1.000
_cell.length_c   1.000
_cell.angle_alpha   90.00
_cell.angle_beta   90.00
_cell.angle_gamma   90.00
#
_symmetry.space_group_name_H-M   'P 1'
#
loop_
_entity.id
_entity.type
_entity.pdbx_description
1 polymer ?
#
loop_
_entity_poly.entity_id
_entity_poly.type
_entity_poly.pdbx_seq_one_letter_code
_entity_poly.pdbx_strand_id
1 'polypeptide(L)'
;MDPARRLFRPEPGGEVVAAGPGVREAARAAGTWATFATAAQALGCGEALLRATVAYVKQRTQFGVPVGSFQAVKHRLADTLLGLEFARPLLYGAAVELADGAPGAGAAVAAAKVAAGEAGYAAARTALQLHGAVGYTEELDLAWWLRRARPLRDAWGTPSACRARVLAG
;
A
#
# COMPACT_ATOMS: atom_id res chain seq x y z
N MET A 1 -15.54 -1.38 -1.07
CA MET A 1 -14.70 -2.60 -1.11
C MET A 1 -13.89 -2.59 -2.40
N ASP A 2 -12.66 -3.10 -2.39
CA ASP A 2 -11.84 -3.28 -3.60
C ASP A 2 -12.38 -4.48 -4.41
N PRO A 3 -12.98 -4.27 -5.59
CA PRO A 3 -13.58 -5.35 -6.38
C PRO A 3 -12.54 -6.39 -6.85
N ALA A 4 -11.25 -6.04 -6.88
CA ALA A 4 -10.17 -6.97 -7.19
C ALA A 4 -9.76 -7.87 -6.01
N ARG A 5 -10.32 -7.65 -4.80
CA ARG A 5 -10.06 -8.45 -3.60
C ARG A 5 -11.38 -8.89 -2.96
N ARG A 6 -12.07 -9.82 -3.63
CA ARG A 6 -13.26 -10.47 -3.10
C ARG A 6 -12.85 -11.50 -2.06
N LEU A 7 -13.36 -11.35 -0.84
CA LEU A 7 -13.32 -12.43 0.14
C LEU A 7 -14.42 -13.43 -0.23
N PHE A 8 -14.08 -14.71 -0.28
CA PHE A 8 -15.05 -15.78 -0.42
C PHE A 8 -14.86 -16.79 0.72
N ARG A 9 -15.96 -17.36 1.19
CA ARG A 9 -15.93 -18.49 2.10
C ARG A 9 -15.98 -19.75 1.24
N PRO A 10 -15.05 -20.71 1.40
CA PRO A 10 -15.17 -21.97 0.69
C PRO A 10 -16.43 -22.71 1.15
N GLU A 11 -17.21 -23.22 0.20
CA GLU A 11 -18.39 -24.05 0.45
C GLU A 11 -17.98 -25.45 0.96
N PRO A 12 -18.82 -26.12 1.77
CA PRO A 12 -18.62 -27.52 2.11
C PRO A 12 -18.59 -28.42 0.86
N GLY A 13 -17.86 -29.53 0.91
CA GLY A 13 -17.81 -30.51 -0.19
C GLY A 13 -16.71 -30.28 -1.23
N GLY A 14 -15.73 -29.41 -0.95
CA GLY A 14 -14.55 -29.25 -1.80
C GLY A 14 -13.63 -30.48 -1.81
N GLU A 15 -12.86 -30.62 -2.89
CA GLU A 15 -11.85 -31.67 -3.06
C GLU A 15 -10.51 -31.25 -2.43
N VAL A 16 -9.88 -32.14 -1.67
CA VAL A 16 -8.54 -31.90 -1.11
C VAL A 16 -7.50 -32.10 -2.20
N VAL A 17 -6.94 -30.99 -2.71
CA VAL A 17 -5.93 -31.01 -3.78
C VAL A 17 -4.55 -31.46 -3.25
N ALA A 18 -4.20 -31.13 -2.00
CA ALA A 18 -2.93 -31.53 -1.39
C ALA A 18 -2.98 -31.47 0.15
N ALA A 19 -2.20 -32.32 0.83
CA ALA A 19 -2.05 -32.31 2.29
C ALA A 19 -0.60 -32.62 2.73
N GLY A 20 -0.28 -32.30 3.99
CA GLY A 20 1.00 -32.66 4.62
C GLY A 20 1.96 -31.47 4.89
N PRO A 21 3.16 -31.76 5.41
CA PRO A 21 4.13 -30.72 5.79
C PRO A 21 4.56 -29.81 4.64
N GLY A 22 4.78 -30.36 3.44
CA GLY A 22 5.17 -29.59 2.25
C GLY A 22 4.13 -28.55 1.83
N VAL A 23 2.83 -28.85 2.00
CA VAL A 23 1.75 -27.88 1.73
C VAL A 23 1.83 -26.69 2.69
N ARG A 24 2.14 -26.92 3.96
CA ARG A 24 2.30 -25.85 4.95
C ARG A 24 3.50 -24.97 4.62
N GLU A 25 4.59 -25.56 4.16
CA GLU A 25 5.78 -24.82 3.71
C GLU A 25 5.48 -23.98 2.47
N ALA A 26 4.86 -24.58 1.44
CA ALA A 26 4.43 -23.87 0.25
C ALA A 26 3.46 -22.73 0.56
N ALA A 27 2.52 -22.94 1.49
CA ALA A 27 1.60 -21.89 1.93
C ALA A 27 2.31 -20.73 2.65
N ARG A 28 3.34 -21.02 3.46
CA ARG A 28 4.17 -19.97 4.08
C ARG A 28 4.94 -19.18 3.04
N ALA A 29 5.56 -19.85 2.07
CA ALA A 29 6.28 -19.21 0.97
C ALA A 29 5.34 -18.32 0.13
N ALA A 30 4.19 -18.84 -0.27
CA ALA A 30 3.15 -18.09 -0.98
C ALA A 30 2.66 -16.88 -0.17
N GLY A 31 2.51 -17.02 1.15
CA GLY A 31 2.19 -15.92 2.05
C GLY A 31 3.22 -14.80 2.02
N THR A 32 4.52 -15.12 2.07
CA THR A 32 5.60 -14.12 1.95
C THR A 32 5.55 -13.38 0.62
N TRP A 33 5.38 -14.11 -0.50
CA TRP A 33 5.22 -13.49 -1.83
C TRP A 33 3.99 -12.58 -1.90
N ALA A 34 2.86 -13.00 -1.32
CA ALA A 34 1.65 -12.19 -1.28
C ALA A 34 1.80 -10.93 -0.42
N THR A 35 2.54 -11.01 0.69
CA THR A 35 2.92 -9.84 1.50
C THR A 35 3.79 -8.87 0.69
N PHE A 36 4.82 -9.36 0.01
CA PHE A 36 5.70 -8.56 -0.86
C PHE A 36 4.91 -7.87 -1.99
N ALA A 37 4.11 -8.63 -2.74
CA ALA A 37 3.27 -8.08 -3.80
C ALA A 37 2.30 -7.02 -3.28
N THR A 38 1.73 -7.22 -2.09
CA THR A 38 0.85 -6.21 -1.47
C THR A 38 1.63 -4.95 -1.06
N ALA A 39 2.89 -5.07 -0.63
CA ALA A 39 3.75 -3.92 -0.36
C ALA A 39 4.00 -3.10 -1.65
N ALA A 40 4.33 -3.77 -2.75
CA ALA A 40 4.51 -3.11 -4.06
C ALA A 40 3.24 -2.39 -4.53
N GLN A 41 2.07 -3.04 -4.39
CA GLN A 41 0.78 -2.43 -4.69
C GLN A 41 0.49 -1.20 -3.82
N ALA A 42 0.83 -1.24 -2.52
CA ALA A 42 0.62 -0.12 -1.61
C ALA A 42 1.49 1.09 -1.98
N LEU A 43 2.75 0.87 -2.34
CA LEU A 43 3.65 1.92 -2.82
C LEU A 43 3.10 2.58 -4.10
N GLY A 44 2.80 1.77 -5.13
CA GLY A 44 2.25 2.28 -6.39
C GLY A 44 0.90 2.99 -6.23
N CYS A 45 0.05 2.51 -5.32
CA CYS A 45 -1.20 3.18 -4.95
C CYS A 45 -0.95 4.58 -4.38
N GLY A 46 0.01 4.70 -3.45
CA GLY A 46 0.41 5.99 -2.87
C GLY A 46 0.99 6.96 -3.91
N GLU A 47 1.83 6.47 -4.81
CA GLU A 47 2.40 7.27 -5.92
C GLU A 47 1.34 7.78 -6.88
N ALA A 48 0.36 6.94 -7.24
CA ALA A 48 -0.75 7.33 -8.09
C ALA A 48 -1.60 8.43 -7.43
N LEU A 49 -1.92 8.26 -6.14
CA LEU A 49 -2.63 9.26 -5.33
C LEU A 49 -1.87 10.58 -5.25
N LEU A 50 -0.56 10.54 -4.97
CA LEU A 50 0.27 11.74 -4.90
C LEU A 50 0.30 12.48 -6.24
N ARG A 51 0.53 11.76 -7.35
CA ARG A 51 0.58 12.34 -8.70
C ARG A 51 -0.73 13.02 -9.07
N ALA A 52 -1.86 12.34 -8.85
CA ALA A 52 -3.19 12.88 -9.10
C ALA A 52 -3.44 14.13 -8.24
N THR A 53 -3.07 14.08 -6.95
CA THR A 53 -3.25 15.21 -6.04
C THR A 53 -2.43 16.43 -6.44
N VAL A 54 -1.16 16.23 -6.83
CA VAL A 54 -0.30 17.32 -7.32
C VAL A 54 -0.90 17.95 -8.57
N ALA A 55 -1.41 17.16 -9.51
CA ALA A 55 -2.08 17.67 -10.71
C ALA A 55 -3.32 18.50 -10.34
N TYR A 56 -4.15 17.99 -9.43
CA TYR A 56 -5.37 18.68 -8.97
C TYR A 56 -5.06 20.03 -8.31
N VAL A 57 -4.15 20.08 -7.33
CA VAL A 57 -3.88 21.32 -6.58
C VAL A 57 -3.21 22.41 -7.42
N LYS A 58 -2.57 22.04 -8.55
CA LYS A 58 -2.03 23.00 -9.52
C LYS A 58 -3.12 23.68 -10.35
N GLN A 59 -4.24 23.00 -10.59
CA GLN A 59 -5.34 23.51 -11.41
C GLN A 59 -6.43 24.19 -10.56
N ARG A 60 -6.67 23.67 -9.35
CA ARG A 60 -7.68 24.22 -8.44
C ARG A 60 -7.28 25.61 -7.95
N THR A 61 -8.13 26.60 -8.19
CA THR A 61 -7.94 27.98 -7.72
C THR A 61 -8.90 28.31 -6.57
N GLN A 62 -8.38 28.86 -5.48
CA GLN A 62 -9.16 29.43 -4.37
C GLN A 62 -8.43 30.65 -3.82
N PHE A 63 -9.18 31.64 -3.32
CA PHE A 63 -8.61 32.90 -2.85
C PHE A 63 -7.75 33.60 -3.92
N GLY A 64 -8.16 33.50 -5.19
CA GLY A 64 -7.50 34.15 -6.32
C GLY A 64 -6.19 33.50 -6.80
N VAL A 65 -5.73 32.39 -6.19
CA VAL A 65 -4.49 31.70 -6.58
C VAL A 65 -4.66 30.18 -6.64
N PRO A 66 -3.79 29.44 -7.35
CA PRO A 66 -3.78 27.99 -7.28
C PRO A 66 -3.57 27.50 -5.84
N VAL A 67 -4.36 26.51 -5.40
CA VAL A 67 -4.32 25.98 -4.03
C VAL A 67 -2.94 25.38 -3.70
N GLY A 68 -2.25 24.82 -4.70
CA GLY A 68 -0.89 24.32 -4.56
C GLY A 68 0.17 25.40 -4.26
N SER A 69 -0.17 26.69 -4.33
CA SER A 69 0.73 27.79 -3.95
C SER A 69 0.89 27.94 -2.44
N PHE A 70 -0.12 27.54 -1.65
CA PHE A 70 -0.11 27.65 -0.19
C PHE A 70 0.91 26.69 0.44
N GLN A 71 1.72 27.20 1.38
CA GLN A 71 2.77 26.41 2.03
C GLN A 71 2.24 25.17 2.77
N ALA A 72 1.07 25.28 3.40
CA ALA A 72 0.43 24.14 4.07
C ALA A 72 0.15 22.97 3.10
N VAL A 73 -0.17 23.25 1.84
CA VAL A 73 -0.39 22.24 0.80
C VAL A 73 0.95 21.67 0.33
N LYS A 74 1.94 22.53 0.07
CA LYS A 74 3.28 22.11 -0.35
C LYS A 74 3.95 21.21 0.69
N HIS A 75 3.95 21.61 1.96
CA HIS A 75 4.52 20.83 3.05
C HIS A 75 3.86 19.46 3.16
N ARG A 76 2.53 19.39 3.14
CA ARG A 76 1.82 18.10 3.21
C ARG A 76 2.15 17.18 2.02
N LEU A 77 2.27 17.72 0.81
CA LEU A 77 2.66 16.95 -0.37
C LEU A 77 4.14 16.51 -0.31
N ALA A 78 5.02 17.35 0.22
CA ALA A 78 6.42 17.02 0.44
C ALA A 78 6.57 15.89 1.48
N ASP A 79 5.87 15.97 2.61
CA ASP A 79 5.87 14.91 3.63
C ASP A 79 5.35 13.57 3.07
N THR A 80 4.31 13.65 2.24
CA THR A 80 3.75 12.48 1.56
C THR A 80 4.75 11.85 0.59
N LEU A 81 5.44 12.67 -0.20
CA LEU A 81 6.50 12.22 -1.11
C LEU A 81 7.64 11.56 -0.33
N LEU A 82 8.12 12.20 0.74
CA LEU A 82 9.18 11.66 1.58
C LEU A 82 8.81 10.28 2.13
N GLY A 83 7.59 10.10 2.63
CA GLY A 83 7.13 8.79 3.12
C GLY A 83 7.19 7.69 2.05
N LEU A 84 6.82 8.00 0.81
CA LEU A 84 6.88 7.04 -0.32
C LEU A 84 8.34 6.76 -0.73
N GLU A 85 9.18 7.79 -0.79
CA GLU A 85 10.60 7.62 -1.14
C GLU A 85 11.38 6.84 -0.07
N PHE A 86 11.02 6.95 1.22
CA PHE A 86 11.61 6.10 2.26
C PHE A 86 11.09 4.66 2.23
N ALA A 87 9.88 4.41 1.73
CA ALA A 87 9.34 3.06 1.58
C ALA A 87 9.93 2.31 0.38
N ARG A 88 10.27 3.03 -0.70
CA ARG A 88 10.82 2.47 -1.95
C ARG A 88 12.07 1.60 -1.77
N PRO A 89 13.15 2.03 -1.08
CA PRO A 89 14.35 1.22 -0.93
C PRO A 89 14.10 -0.05 -0.12
N LEU A 90 13.20 -0.02 0.87
CA LEU A 90 12.82 -1.22 1.63
C LEU A 90 12.13 -2.25 0.73
N LEU A 91 11.26 -1.80 -0.17
CA LEU A 91 10.63 -2.69 -1.15
C LEU A 91 11.64 -3.32 -2.09
N TYR A 92 12.57 -2.54 -2.65
CA TYR A 92 13.58 -3.08 -3.57
C TYR A 92 14.59 -3.99 -2.86
N GLY A 93 15.02 -3.65 -1.64
CA GLY A 93 15.85 -4.54 -0.82
C GLY A 93 15.15 -5.87 -0.52
N ALA A 94 13.87 -5.82 -0.15
CA ALA A 94 13.07 -7.03 0.06
C ALA A 94 12.92 -7.88 -1.22
N ALA A 95 12.89 -7.25 -2.40
CA ALA A 95 12.84 -7.97 -3.68
C ALA A 95 14.12 -8.78 -3.93
N VAL A 96 15.29 -8.19 -3.64
CA VAL A 96 16.58 -8.85 -3.78
C VAL A 96 16.68 -10.04 -2.82
N GLU A 97 16.43 -9.81 -1.53
CA GLU A 97 16.47 -10.87 -0.50
C GLU A 97 15.51 -12.03 -0.82
N LEU A 98 14.31 -11.70 -1.33
CA LEU A 98 13.31 -12.70 -1.70
C LEU A 98 13.71 -13.49 -2.95
N ALA A 99 14.35 -12.85 -3.93
CA ALA A 99 14.85 -13.51 -5.13
C ALA A 99 16.02 -14.46 -4.83
N ASP A 100 16.91 -14.06 -3.91
CA ASP A 100 18.07 -14.84 -3.50
C ASP A 100 17.72 -15.95 -2.48
N GLY A 101 16.46 -16.02 -2.03
CA GLY A 101 16.03 -16.98 -1.01
C GLY A 101 16.75 -16.78 0.33
N ALA A 102 17.14 -15.54 0.63
CA ALA A 102 17.95 -15.23 1.79
C ALA A 102 17.21 -15.53 3.11
N PRO A 103 17.91 -15.96 4.17
CA PRO A 103 17.28 -16.23 5.47
C PRO A 103 16.48 -15.04 6.03
N GLY A 104 16.92 -13.81 5.74
CA GLY A 104 16.29 -12.56 6.18
C GLY A 104 15.12 -12.06 5.31
N ALA A 105 14.79 -12.75 4.22
CA ALA A 105 13.77 -12.30 3.27
C ALA A 105 12.39 -12.06 3.93
N GLY A 106 12.03 -12.88 4.92
CA GLY A 106 10.78 -12.73 5.67
C GLY A 106 10.68 -11.40 6.43
N ALA A 107 11.75 -11.00 7.13
CA ALA A 107 11.81 -9.73 7.84
C ALA A 107 11.91 -8.54 6.87
N ALA A 108 12.71 -8.66 5.79
CA ALA A 108 12.82 -7.63 4.77
C ALA A 108 11.45 -7.34 4.11
N VAL A 109 10.71 -8.38 3.74
CA VAL A 109 9.34 -8.26 3.20
C VAL A 109 8.38 -7.64 4.20
N ALA A 110 8.48 -7.98 5.49
CA ALA A 110 7.66 -7.38 6.53
C ALA A 110 7.96 -5.88 6.72
N ALA A 111 9.23 -5.49 6.68
CA ALA A 111 9.67 -4.10 6.73
C ALA A 111 9.16 -3.30 5.54
N ALA A 112 9.28 -3.84 4.32
CA ALA A 112 8.72 -3.27 3.11
C ALA A 112 7.20 -3.09 3.20
N LYS A 113 6.49 -4.13 3.68
CA LYS A 113 5.03 -4.12 3.80
C LYS A 113 4.51 -3.06 4.76
N VAL A 114 5.12 -2.90 5.93
CA VAL A 114 4.69 -1.87 6.88
C VAL A 114 5.01 -0.47 6.37
N ALA A 115 6.21 -0.26 5.80
CA ALA A 115 6.61 1.05 5.28
C ALA A 115 5.74 1.49 4.10
N ALA A 116 5.58 0.65 3.08
CA ALA A 116 4.76 0.96 1.92
C ALA A 116 3.26 1.04 2.26
N GLY A 117 2.78 0.19 3.17
CA GLY A 117 1.39 0.20 3.64
C GLY A 117 1.01 1.49 4.37
N GLU A 118 1.86 1.96 5.28
CA GLU A 118 1.61 3.21 6.00
C GLU A 118 1.80 4.43 5.08
N ALA A 119 2.84 4.45 4.24
CA ALA A 119 3.07 5.54 3.29
C ALA A 119 1.93 5.66 2.26
N GLY A 120 1.48 4.54 1.68
CA GLY A 120 0.36 4.52 0.74
C GLY A 120 -0.96 4.96 1.38
N TYR A 121 -1.21 4.57 2.63
CA TYR A 121 -2.39 5.02 3.37
C TYR A 121 -2.33 6.50 3.78
N ALA A 122 -1.15 6.99 4.17
CA ALA A 122 -0.92 8.42 4.42
C ALA A 122 -1.18 9.25 3.15
N ALA A 123 -0.70 8.79 1.99
CA ALA A 123 -0.97 9.43 0.70
C ALA A 123 -2.48 9.50 0.40
N ALA A 124 -3.24 8.45 0.70
CA ALA A 124 -4.70 8.46 0.56
C ALA A 124 -5.38 9.50 1.47
N ARG A 125 -4.93 9.64 2.72
CA ARG A 125 -5.45 10.66 3.64
C ARG A 125 -5.12 12.07 3.15
N THR A 126 -3.89 12.29 2.67
CA THR A 126 -3.49 13.57 2.06
C THR A 126 -4.34 13.89 0.84
N ALA A 127 -4.52 12.93 -0.06
CA ALA A 127 -5.34 13.10 -1.26
C ALA A 127 -6.77 13.48 -0.89
N LEU A 128 -7.42 12.74 0.01
CA LEU A 128 -8.78 13.03 0.46
C LEU A 128 -8.89 14.44 1.05
N GLN A 129 -7.96 14.82 1.91
CA GLN A 129 -7.95 16.14 2.54
C GLN A 129 -7.77 17.29 1.55
N LEU A 130 -6.92 17.13 0.53
CA LEU A 130 -6.61 18.19 -0.44
C LEU A 130 -7.66 18.29 -1.56
N HIS A 131 -8.40 17.23 -1.86
CA HIS A 131 -9.51 17.28 -2.81
C HIS A 131 -10.82 17.77 -2.18
N GLY A 132 -10.97 17.68 -0.85
CA GLY A 132 -12.18 18.11 -0.15
C GLY A 132 -13.41 17.30 -0.57
N ALA A 133 -14.58 17.94 -0.70
CA ALA A 133 -15.82 17.27 -1.12
C ALA A 133 -15.75 16.66 -2.53
N VAL A 134 -14.90 17.19 -3.42
CA VAL A 134 -14.66 16.63 -4.76
C VAL A 134 -13.94 15.27 -4.69
N GLY A 135 -13.23 14.99 -3.58
CA GLY A 135 -12.67 13.67 -3.33
C GLY A 135 -13.74 12.58 -3.11
N TYR A 136 -15.01 12.96 -2.93
CA TYR A 136 -16.16 12.05 -2.77
C TYR A 136 -17.01 11.89 -4.04
N THR A 137 -16.89 12.77 -5.03
CA THR A 137 -17.62 12.63 -6.30
C THR A 137 -16.83 11.71 -7.22
N GLU A 138 -17.49 10.74 -7.87
CA GLU A 138 -16.85 9.68 -8.67
C GLU A 138 -16.20 10.17 -9.98
N GLU A 139 -15.95 11.47 -10.12
CA GLU A 139 -15.49 12.11 -11.36
C GLU A 139 -13.99 11.90 -11.64
N LEU A 140 -13.26 11.19 -10.75
CA LEU A 140 -11.83 10.93 -10.88
C LEU A 140 -11.50 9.48 -10.48
N ASP A 141 -10.61 8.84 -11.25
CA ASP A 141 -9.94 7.57 -10.90
C ASP A 141 -9.38 7.54 -9.46
N LEU A 142 -9.22 8.72 -8.84
CA LEU A 142 -8.85 8.92 -7.45
C LEU A 142 -9.71 8.09 -6.47
N ALA A 143 -11.03 8.04 -6.65
CA ALA A 143 -11.92 7.30 -5.75
C ALA A 143 -11.59 5.80 -5.73
N TRP A 144 -11.16 5.25 -6.87
CA TRP A 144 -10.71 3.85 -6.95
C TRP A 144 -9.45 3.63 -6.13
N TRP A 145 -8.43 4.49 -6.27
CA TRP A 145 -7.20 4.43 -5.47
C TRP A 145 -7.44 4.61 -3.98
N LEU A 146 -8.29 5.58 -3.59
CA LEU A 146 -8.65 5.84 -2.19
C LEU A 146 -9.29 4.61 -1.54
N ARG A 147 -10.21 3.94 -2.25
CA ARG A 147 -10.87 2.71 -1.76
C ARG A 147 -9.91 1.53 -1.63
N ARG A 148 -8.78 1.53 -2.35
CA ARG A 148 -7.78 0.45 -2.35
C ARG A 148 -6.73 0.60 -1.25
N ALA A 149 -6.38 1.85 -0.87
CA ALA A 149 -5.30 2.12 0.08
C ALA A 149 -5.49 1.46 1.45
N ARG A 150 -6.70 1.53 2.03
CA ARG A 150 -6.98 0.93 3.35
C ARG A 150 -6.89 -0.60 3.32
N PRO A 151 -7.55 -1.32 2.40
CA PRO A 151 -7.38 -2.78 2.27
C PRO A 151 -5.92 -3.20 2.07
N LEU A 152 -5.14 -2.48 1.25
CA LEU A 152 -3.73 -2.80 1.02
C LEU A 152 -2.87 -2.64 2.28
N ARG A 153 -3.24 -1.74 3.19
CA ARG A 153 -2.52 -1.55 4.46
C ARG A 153 -2.60 -2.80 5.35
N ASP A 154 -3.77 -3.43 5.44
CA ASP A 154 -4.03 -4.48 6.43
C ASP A 154 -3.95 -5.92 5.86
N ALA A 155 -4.15 -6.08 4.54
CA ALA A 155 -4.15 -7.39 3.91
C ALA A 155 -2.75 -8.00 3.76
N TRP A 156 -2.68 -9.34 3.86
CA TRP A 156 -1.43 -10.11 3.82
C TRP A 156 -0.39 -9.64 4.84
N GLY A 157 -0.87 -9.17 6.01
CA GLY A 157 -0.06 -8.68 7.11
C GLY A 157 -0.52 -7.30 7.55
N THR A 158 -1.07 -7.23 8.78
CA THR A 158 -1.36 -5.94 9.42
C THR A 158 -0.06 -5.24 9.81
N PRO A 159 -0.07 -3.91 10.00
CA PRO A 159 1.13 -3.19 10.46
C PRO A 159 1.72 -3.77 11.74
N SER A 160 0.89 -4.14 12.72
CA SER A 160 1.35 -4.76 13.97
C SER A 160 2.00 -6.12 13.73
N ALA A 161 1.41 -6.97 12.90
CA ALA A 161 1.98 -8.26 12.56
C ALA A 161 3.32 -8.14 11.81
N CYS A 162 3.42 -7.17 10.89
CA CYS A 162 4.66 -6.90 10.16
C CYS A 162 5.76 -6.38 11.09
N ARG A 163 5.45 -5.43 11.99
CA ARG A 163 6.41 -4.94 13.00
C ARG A 163 6.90 -6.06 13.91
N ALA A 164 6.00 -6.92 14.38
CA ALA A 164 6.38 -8.08 15.18
C ALA A 164 7.33 -9.01 14.42
N ARG A 165 7.07 -9.24 13.12
CA ARG A 165 7.93 -10.06 12.28
C ARG A 165 9.30 -9.45 12.04
N VAL A 166 9.39 -8.13 11.86
CA VAL A 166 10.69 -7.43 11.75
C VAL A 166 11.52 -7.60 13.01
N LEU A 167 10.89 -7.56 14.19
CA LEU A 167 11.59 -7.71 15.48
C LEU A 167 12.00 -9.17 15.77
N ALA A 168 11.35 -10.14 15.13
CA ALA A 168 11.60 -11.56 15.39
C ALA A 168 12.85 -12.12 14.66
N GLY A 169 13.33 -11.43 13.61
CA GLY A 169 14.41 -11.93 12.73
C GLY A 169 13.89 -12.92 11.71
#